data_AF-A0AAE0Q4M7-F1
#
_entry.id   AF-A0AAE0Q4M7-F1
#
_cell.length_a   1.000
_cell.length_b   1.000
_cell.length_c   1.000
_cell.angle_alpha   90.00
_cell.angle_beta   90.00
_cell.angle_gamma   90.00
#
_symmetry.space_group_name_H-M   'P 1'
#
loop_
_entity.id
_entity.type
_entity.pdbx_description
1 polymer ?
#
loop_
_entity_poly.entity_id
_entity_poly.type
_entity_poly.pdbx_seq_one_letter_code
_entity_poly.pdbx_strand_id
1 'polypeptide(L)'
;MCVCVCVRVGCMFVKISQPNKRAETLVFSRNAVISLRDDKLCLMFRVGDLRSSHIVGANMRAKLIKSKQTQEGEFIPLDQTDISVGFETGDDRLFLVSPLVISHEIDSRSPFWDMSQAQLEKEDFEIVVILEGMVEATGMTCQARSSYLGEEVLWGHRFSPMMSLAEGFFDVDYGAFHHTFEVDTPTCSARELSLAAARLEAHLYWSISSRLDEEKWEGPIMTEQSKNPADSESVSGKDGDGPTFIVGGVTETQEQPVVGEQNGSVTTDQSETEA
;
A
#
# COMPACT_ATOMS: atom_id res chain seq x y z
N MET A 1 41.64 4.26 44.08
CA MET A 1 40.24 4.13 44.53
C MET A 1 39.24 4.83 43.62
N CYS A 2 39.47 6.07 43.15
CA CYS A 2 38.52 6.81 42.33
C CYS A 2 38.17 6.13 40.98
N VAL A 3 39.16 5.63 40.23
CA VAL A 3 38.94 4.96 38.94
C VAL A 3 37.99 3.76 39.06
N CYS A 4 38.17 2.92 40.09
CA CYS A 4 37.28 1.77 40.31
C CYS A 4 35.87 2.17 40.73
N VAL A 5 35.68 3.34 41.36
CA VAL A 5 34.35 3.89 41.68
C VAL A 5 33.69 4.39 40.40
N CYS A 6 34.40 5.14 39.55
CA CYS A 6 33.89 5.61 38.27
C CYS A 6 33.47 4.45 37.35
N VAL A 7 34.28 3.37 37.26
CA VAL A 7 33.94 2.19 36.44
C VAL A 7 32.70 1.47 36.99
N ARG A 8 32.59 1.32 38.32
CA ARG A 8 31.42 0.67 38.94
C ARG A 8 30.14 1.48 38.75
N VAL A 9 30.20 2.78 39.02
CA VAL A 9 29.05 3.69 38.83
C VAL A 9 28.67 3.78 37.36
N GLY A 10 29.65 3.86 36.44
CA GLY A 10 29.40 3.87 35.01
C GLY A 10 28.74 2.58 34.51
N CYS A 11 29.21 1.41 34.95
CA CYS A 11 28.60 0.12 34.61
C CYS A 11 27.16 -0.02 35.17
N MET A 12 26.94 0.44 36.41
CA MET A 12 25.60 0.48 36.99
C MET A 12 24.67 1.43 36.24
N PHE A 13 25.16 2.61 35.84
CA PHE A 13 24.40 3.59 35.08
C PHE A 13 23.95 3.02 33.73
N VAL A 14 24.86 2.39 32.97
CA VAL A 14 24.52 1.74 31.68
C VAL A 14 23.47 0.65 31.87
N LYS A 15 23.61 -0.20 32.90
CA LYS A 15 22.66 -1.30 33.15
C LYS A 15 21.27 -0.80 33.58
N ILE A 16 21.20 0.33 34.29
CA ILE A 16 19.94 0.96 34.69
C ILE A 16 19.32 1.77 33.55
N SER A 17 20.15 2.40 32.72
CA SER A 17 19.69 3.18 31.59
C SER A 17 19.15 2.29 30.47
N GLN A 18 19.68 1.07 30.28
CA GLN A 18 19.24 0.15 29.22
C GLN A 18 17.71 0.12 29.02
N PRO A 19 17.23 0.37 27.79
CA PRO A 19 15.81 0.55 27.50
C PRO A 19 15.02 -0.76 27.44
N ASN A 20 15.56 -1.90 27.91
CA ASN A 20 14.88 -3.20 27.88
C ASN A 20 13.51 -3.15 28.59
N LYS A 21 13.37 -2.32 29.64
CA LYS A 21 12.08 -2.10 30.33
C LYS A 21 11.04 -1.35 29.50
N ARG A 22 11.44 -0.66 28.43
CA ARG A 22 10.51 0.06 27.52
C ARG A 22 9.97 -0.83 26.42
N ALA A 23 10.72 -1.85 25.99
CA ALA A 23 10.18 -2.87 25.10
C ALA A 23 8.99 -3.62 25.74
N GLU A 24 8.92 -3.68 27.09
CA GLU A 24 7.80 -4.29 27.83
C GLU A 24 6.50 -3.46 27.77
N THR A 25 6.56 -2.15 27.49
CA THR A 25 5.34 -1.31 27.38
C THR A 25 4.80 -1.23 25.96
N LEU A 26 5.57 -1.70 24.98
CA LEU A 26 5.15 -1.87 23.60
C LEU A 26 4.41 -3.19 23.46
N VAL A 27 3.12 -3.10 23.14
CA VAL A 27 2.24 -4.26 23.04
C VAL A 27 1.85 -4.53 21.60
N PHE A 28 1.82 -5.82 21.25
CA PHE A 28 1.32 -6.32 19.99
C PHE A 28 0.00 -7.07 20.21
N SER A 29 -0.85 -7.14 19.19
CA SER A 29 -2.02 -8.02 19.19
C SER A 29 -1.61 -9.46 19.47
N ARG A 30 -2.51 -10.27 20.07
CA ARG A 30 -2.25 -11.70 20.29
C ARG A 30 -2.36 -12.50 19.00
N ASN A 31 -3.22 -12.03 18.10
CA ASN A 31 -3.52 -12.68 16.84
C ASN A 31 -3.29 -11.68 15.71
N ALA A 32 -2.75 -12.16 14.61
CA ALA A 32 -2.82 -11.45 13.34
C ALA A 32 -4.13 -11.84 12.64
N VAL A 33 -4.66 -10.96 11.82
CA VAL A 33 -5.91 -11.21 11.10
C VAL A 33 -5.74 -10.97 9.61
N ILE A 34 -6.36 -11.81 8.80
CA ILE A 34 -6.43 -11.63 7.35
C ILE A 34 -7.87 -11.28 7.01
N SER A 35 -8.08 -10.15 6.33
CA SER A 35 -9.41 -9.84 5.78
C SER A 35 -9.29 -8.98 4.52
N LEU A 36 -10.41 -8.89 3.80
CA LEU A 36 -10.52 -8.03 2.64
C LEU A 36 -10.63 -6.56 3.07
N ARG A 37 -9.85 -5.69 2.45
CA ARG A 37 -9.92 -4.22 2.61
C ARG A 37 -9.74 -3.59 1.23
N ASP A 38 -10.71 -2.78 0.82
CA ASP A 38 -10.72 -2.13 -0.50
C ASP A 38 -10.43 -3.11 -1.65
N ASP A 39 -11.16 -4.25 -1.64
CA ASP A 39 -11.03 -5.38 -2.60
C ASP A 39 -9.67 -6.08 -2.65
N LYS A 40 -8.79 -5.80 -1.68
CA LYS A 40 -7.48 -6.41 -1.55
C LYS A 40 -7.41 -7.24 -0.27
N LEU A 41 -6.75 -8.39 -0.34
CA LEU A 41 -6.53 -9.22 0.84
C LEU A 41 -5.37 -8.63 1.65
N CYS A 42 -5.60 -8.36 2.93
CA CYS A 42 -4.61 -7.70 3.78
C CYS A 42 -4.37 -8.50 5.05
N LEU A 43 -3.09 -8.72 5.38
CA LEU A 43 -2.66 -9.25 6.67
C LEU A 43 -2.44 -8.09 7.63
N MET A 44 -3.06 -8.16 8.81
CA MET A 44 -3.09 -7.07 9.76
C MET A 44 -2.72 -7.52 11.16
N PHE A 45 -1.98 -6.69 11.87
CA PHE A 45 -1.71 -6.84 13.30
C PHE A 45 -1.73 -5.47 13.97
N ARG A 46 -2.06 -5.46 15.27
CA ARG A 46 -2.15 -4.22 16.04
C ARG A 46 -0.90 -4.01 16.86
N VAL A 47 -0.43 -2.77 16.94
CA VAL A 47 0.65 -2.33 17.81
C VAL A 47 0.17 -1.15 18.65
N GLY A 48 0.62 -1.07 19.90
CA GLY A 48 0.30 0.03 20.79
C GLY A 48 1.42 0.32 21.77
N ASP A 49 1.47 1.57 22.24
CA ASP A 49 2.24 1.95 23.42
C ASP A 49 1.27 2.09 24.61
N LEU A 50 1.60 1.44 25.72
CA LEU A 50 0.86 1.57 26.98
C LEU A 50 1.28 2.82 27.76
N ARG A 51 2.34 3.50 27.32
CA ARG A 51 2.87 4.70 28.00
C ARG A 51 2.49 5.96 27.23
N SER A 52 2.39 7.06 27.97
CA SER A 52 2.06 8.39 27.43
C SER A 52 3.24 9.14 26.77
N SER A 53 4.46 8.59 26.84
CA SER A 53 5.65 9.21 26.26
C SER A 53 5.83 8.73 24.82
N HIS A 54 6.39 9.55 23.96
CA HIS A 54 6.50 9.18 22.55
C HIS A 54 7.72 8.31 22.24
N ILE A 55 7.57 7.47 21.23
CA ILE A 55 8.68 6.77 20.57
C ILE A 55 9.06 7.58 19.34
N VAL A 56 10.24 8.18 19.40
CA VAL A 56 10.75 9.04 18.34
C VAL A 56 11.31 8.15 17.22
N GLY A 57 10.89 8.41 15.98
CA GLY A 57 11.35 7.68 14.82
C GLY A 57 10.97 6.19 14.85
N ALA A 58 9.73 5.88 15.26
CA ALA A 58 9.24 4.52 15.26
C ALA A 58 9.22 3.94 13.84
N ASN A 59 9.85 2.79 13.62
CA ASN A 59 9.89 2.07 12.36
C ASN A 59 9.41 0.64 12.57
N MET A 60 8.47 0.20 11.74
CA MET A 60 7.93 -1.16 11.77
C MET A 60 8.53 -2.01 10.64
N ARG A 61 9.00 -3.21 10.99
CA ARG A 61 9.50 -4.20 10.03
C ARG A 61 8.87 -5.55 10.31
N ALA A 62 8.62 -6.32 9.25
CA ALA A 62 8.07 -7.66 9.37
C ALA A 62 8.86 -8.63 8.47
N LYS A 63 9.14 -9.82 9.00
CA LYS A 63 9.87 -10.89 8.33
C LYS A 63 9.03 -12.16 8.36
N LEU A 64 8.90 -12.81 7.22
CA LEU A 64 8.42 -14.19 7.14
C LEU A 64 9.60 -15.13 7.33
N ILE A 65 9.47 -16.06 8.27
CA ILE A 65 10.40 -17.15 8.50
C ILE A 65 9.72 -18.45 8.08
N LYS A 66 10.30 -19.11 7.08
CA LYS A 66 9.80 -20.38 6.57
C LYS A 66 10.96 -21.24 6.05
N SER A 67 10.84 -22.56 6.15
CA SER A 67 11.81 -23.46 5.50
C SER A 67 11.57 -23.50 3.99
N LYS A 68 12.63 -23.34 3.21
CA LYS A 68 12.57 -23.35 1.74
C LYS A 68 13.59 -24.32 1.17
N GLN A 69 13.23 -24.98 0.08
CA GLN A 69 14.17 -25.72 -0.75
C GLN A 69 14.36 -24.97 -2.08
N THR A 70 15.60 -24.70 -2.46
CA THR A 70 15.91 -24.03 -3.72
C THR A 70 15.79 -25.00 -4.90
N GLN A 71 15.74 -24.47 -6.13
CA GLN A 71 15.64 -25.31 -7.33
C GLN A 71 16.91 -26.17 -7.54
N GLU A 72 18.03 -25.71 -6.99
CA GLU A 72 19.32 -26.39 -6.99
C GLU A 72 19.40 -27.52 -5.94
N GLY A 73 18.36 -27.66 -5.10
CA GLY A 73 18.24 -28.69 -4.08
C GLY A 73 18.82 -28.31 -2.71
N GLU A 74 19.25 -27.05 -2.51
CA GLU A 74 19.70 -26.57 -1.21
C GLU A 74 18.52 -26.39 -0.26
N PHE A 75 18.61 -26.95 0.94
CA PHE A 75 17.60 -26.80 1.98
C PHE A 75 18.00 -25.68 2.95
N ILE A 76 17.17 -24.64 3.04
CA ILE A 76 17.35 -23.49 3.92
C ILE A 76 16.32 -23.63 5.07
N PRO A 77 16.74 -23.95 6.29
CA PRO A 77 15.82 -24.23 7.39
C PRO A 77 14.97 -23.04 7.83
N LEU A 78 15.55 -21.83 7.84
CA LEU A 78 14.91 -20.60 8.31
C LEU A 78 15.18 -19.49 7.30
N ASP A 79 14.58 -19.61 6.11
CA ASP A 79 14.66 -18.56 5.10
C ASP A 79 13.87 -17.35 5.59
N GLN A 80 14.47 -16.16 5.52
CA GLN A 80 13.90 -14.92 6.03
C GLN A 80 13.57 -14.00 4.87
N THR A 81 12.28 -13.83 4.60
CA THR A 81 11.79 -12.93 3.54
C THR A 81 11.16 -11.68 4.16
N ASP A 82 11.48 -10.50 3.64
CA ASP A 82 10.83 -9.25 4.07
C ASP A 82 9.37 -9.18 3.63
N ILE A 83 8.50 -8.76 4.56
CA ILE A 83 7.10 -8.45 4.29
C ILE A 83 6.96 -6.93 4.22
N SER A 84 6.42 -6.41 3.11
CA SER A 84 6.24 -4.96 2.93
C SER A 84 5.08 -4.42 3.76
N VAL A 85 5.39 -3.70 4.84
CA VAL A 85 4.41 -3.05 5.73
C VAL A 85 4.28 -1.55 5.47
N GLY A 86 4.57 -1.11 4.24
CA GLY A 86 4.53 0.31 3.86
C GLY A 86 5.89 0.95 3.59
N PHE A 87 6.93 0.14 3.36
CA PHE A 87 8.31 0.62 3.09
C PHE A 87 8.38 1.57 1.88
N GLU A 88 7.65 1.27 0.81
CA GLU A 88 7.66 2.08 -0.42
C GLU A 88 6.99 3.45 -0.25
N THR A 89 5.90 3.50 0.53
CA THR A 89 5.15 4.73 0.81
C THR A 89 5.76 5.53 1.97
N GLY A 90 6.59 4.88 2.80
CA GLY A 90 7.11 5.41 4.04
C GLY A 90 6.12 5.38 5.20
N ASP A 91 5.07 4.57 5.08
CA ASP A 91 4.05 4.30 6.11
C ASP A 91 4.58 3.36 7.21
N ASP A 92 5.76 2.76 7.00
CA ASP A 92 6.51 2.00 8.00
C ASP A 92 6.99 2.89 9.17
N ARG A 93 7.09 4.21 8.93
CA ARG A 93 7.43 5.22 9.94
C ARG A 93 6.19 5.62 10.71
N LEU A 94 6.03 5.04 11.90
CA LEU A 94 4.83 5.18 12.69
C LEU A 94 4.83 6.46 13.53
N PHE A 95 3.67 7.10 13.62
CA PHE A 95 3.35 8.06 14.66
C PHE A 95 2.48 7.38 15.73
N LEU A 96 3.13 6.68 16.65
CA LEU A 96 2.48 5.77 17.61
C LEU A 96 2.05 6.51 18.89
N VAL A 97 0.96 7.28 18.81
CA VAL A 97 0.30 7.91 19.98
C VAL A 97 -0.89 7.08 20.46
N SER A 98 -1.67 6.57 19.51
CA SER A 98 -2.75 5.63 19.75
C SER A 98 -2.43 4.30 19.09
N PRO A 99 -3.06 3.18 19.53
CA PRO A 99 -2.89 1.90 18.86
C PRO A 99 -3.17 1.96 17.37
N LEU A 100 -2.23 1.44 16.57
CA LEU A 100 -2.31 1.40 15.12
C LEU A 100 -2.45 -0.04 14.64
N VAL A 101 -3.24 -0.23 13.59
CA VAL A 101 -3.32 -1.49 12.86
C VAL A 101 -2.36 -1.39 11.68
N ILE A 102 -1.29 -2.17 11.73
CA ILE A 102 -0.34 -2.31 10.63
C ILE A 102 -0.97 -3.25 9.62
N SER A 103 -0.98 -2.83 8.36
CA SER A 103 -1.60 -3.56 7.25
C SER A 103 -0.55 -3.88 6.20
N HIS A 104 -0.39 -5.16 5.91
CA HIS A 104 0.36 -5.66 4.76
C HIS A 104 -0.63 -6.04 3.67
N GLU A 105 -0.59 -5.33 2.54
CA GLU A 105 -1.33 -5.70 1.35
C GLU A 105 -0.68 -6.94 0.71
N ILE A 106 -1.46 -7.99 0.50
CA ILE A 106 -1.00 -9.21 -0.15
C ILE A 106 -1.01 -8.96 -1.66
N ASP A 107 0.07 -8.37 -2.16
CA ASP A 107 0.34 -8.15 -3.58
C ASP A 107 1.00 -9.37 -4.24
N SER A 108 1.27 -9.28 -5.54
CA SER A 108 1.94 -10.36 -6.29
C SER A 108 3.40 -10.60 -5.88
N ARG A 109 3.99 -9.71 -5.09
CA ARG A 109 5.35 -9.85 -4.54
C ARG A 109 5.33 -10.43 -3.13
N SER A 110 4.17 -10.42 -2.48
CA SER A 110 3.98 -10.98 -1.14
C SER A 110 4.15 -12.49 -1.15
N PRO A 111 4.81 -13.07 -0.14
CA PRO A 111 4.90 -14.52 0.02
C PRO A 111 3.54 -15.19 0.26
N PHE A 112 2.50 -14.42 0.62
CA PHE A 112 1.14 -14.91 0.87
C PHE A 112 0.26 -14.92 -0.39
N TRP A 113 0.78 -14.55 -1.56
CA TRP A 113 -0.01 -14.36 -2.79
C TRP A 113 -0.80 -15.60 -3.24
N ASP A 114 -0.15 -16.76 -3.23
CA ASP A 114 -0.75 -18.04 -3.62
C ASP A 114 -1.43 -18.77 -2.45
N MET A 115 -1.48 -18.17 -1.24
CA MET A 115 -1.97 -18.83 -0.04
C MET A 115 -3.49 -18.64 0.12
N SER A 116 -4.21 -19.75 0.26
CA SER A 116 -5.64 -19.80 0.61
C SER A 116 -5.86 -20.12 2.10
N GLN A 117 -7.08 -19.95 2.59
CA GLN A 117 -7.43 -20.25 3.99
C GLN A 117 -7.06 -21.69 4.39
N ALA A 118 -7.40 -22.68 3.55
CA ALA A 118 -7.12 -24.08 3.83
C ALA A 118 -5.62 -24.44 3.75
N GLN A 119 -4.82 -23.60 3.08
CA GLN A 119 -3.37 -23.76 3.03
C GLN A 119 -2.71 -23.10 4.24
N LEU A 120 -3.23 -21.97 4.72
CA LEU A 120 -2.75 -21.27 5.91
C LEU A 120 -2.68 -22.22 7.12
N GLU A 121 -3.72 -23.03 7.33
CA GLU A 121 -3.79 -24.02 8.43
C GLU A 121 -2.79 -25.18 8.31
N LYS A 122 -2.26 -25.43 7.12
CA LYS A 122 -1.33 -26.55 6.84
C LYS A 122 0.12 -26.11 6.72
N GLU A 123 0.35 -24.81 6.66
CA GLU A 123 1.62 -24.20 6.36
C GLU A 123 2.36 -23.88 7.65
N ASP A 124 3.58 -24.39 7.78
CA ASP A 124 4.47 -24.09 8.90
C ASP A 124 5.31 -22.84 8.59
N PHE A 125 4.86 -21.70 9.10
CA PHE A 125 5.60 -20.44 9.03
C PHE A 125 5.47 -19.64 10.32
N GLU A 126 6.41 -18.70 10.50
CA GLU A 126 6.41 -17.74 11.59
C GLU A 126 6.58 -16.33 11.02
N ILE A 127 5.69 -15.41 11.38
CA ILE A 127 5.81 -13.99 11.04
C ILE A 127 6.43 -13.29 12.23
N VAL A 128 7.65 -12.78 12.09
CA VAL A 128 8.31 -11.98 13.12
C VAL A 128 8.09 -10.51 12.83
N VAL A 129 7.50 -9.80 13.78
CA VAL A 129 7.30 -8.35 13.73
C VAL A 129 8.26 -7.64 14.67
N ILE A 130 8.83 -6.54 14.19
CA ILE A 130 9.90 -5.80 14.85
C ILE A 130 9.55 -4.32 14.81
N LEU A 131 9.35 -3.73 15.99
CA LEU A 131 9.20 -2.29 16.15
C LEU A 131 10.50 -1.71 16.72
N GLU A 132 11.10 -0.79 16.00
CA GLU A 132 12.29 -0.06 16.43
C GLU A 132 11.95 1.41 16.65
N GLY A 133 12.62 2.06 17.59
CA GLY A 133 12.47 3.50 17.78
C GLY A 133 13.33 4.01 18.92
N MET A 134 13.29 5.31 19.18
CA MET A 134 14.07 5.95 20.24
C MET A 134 13.18 6.42 21.39
N VAL A 135 13.60 6.15 22.62
CA VAL A 135 12.89 6.58 23.82
C VAL A 135 13.18 8.05 24.08
N GLU A 136 12.15 8.91 24.00
CA GLU A 136 12.24 10.37 24.14
C GLU A 136 13.07 10.84 25.34
N ALA A 137 12.84 10.26 26.53
CA ALA A 137 13.51 10.69 27.76
C ALA A 137 15.01 10.38 27.84
N THR A 138 15.50 9.41 27.06
CA THR A 138 16.89 8.91 27.20
C THR A 138 17.71 8.95 25.92
N GLY A 139 17.07 9.13 24.76
CA GLY A 139 17.73 9.10 23.46
C GLY A 139 18.30 7.73 23.06
N MET A 140 18.03 6.67 23.83
CA MET A 140 18.46 5.31 23.46
C MET A 140 17.43 4.64 22.56
N THR A 141 17.93 3.81 21.64
CA THR A 141 17.09 2.99 20.77
C THR A 141 16.53 1.79 21.53
N CYS A 142 15.23 1.55 21.36
CA CYS A 142 14.54 0.36 21.83
C CYS A 142 14.05 -0.46 20.63
N GLN A 143 14.00 -1.78 20.82
CA GLN A 143 13.45 -2.71 19.84
C GLN A 143 12.50 -3.65 20.57
N ALA A 144 11.23 -3.67 20.15
CA ALA A 144 10.25 -4.64 20.59
C ALA A 144 10.00 -5.65 19.47
N ARG A 145 9.83 -6.92 19.84
CA ARG A 145 9.65 -8.02 18.90
C ARG A 145 8.49 -8.88 19.36
N SER A 146 7.73 -9.39 18.42
CA SER A 146 6.69 -10.39 18.62
C SER A 146 6.66 -11.30 17.41
N SER A 147 6.04 -12.47 17.52
CA SER A 147 5.84 -13.36 16.40
C SER A 147 4.45 -13.93 16.37
N TYR A 148 4.01 -14.32 15.17
CA TYR A 148 2.74 -14.97 14.90
C TYR A 148 3.00 -16.27 14.18
N LEU A 149 2.56 -17.37 14.77
CA LEU A 149 2.53 -18.68 14.12
C LEU A 149 1.33 -18.79 13.17
N GLY A 150 1.35 -19.75 12.25
CA GLY A 150 0.22 -20.00 11.34
C GLY A 150 -1.12 -20.16 12.06
N GLU A 151 -1.14 -20.80 13.23
CA GLU A 151 -2.34 -20.97 14.08
C GLU A 151 -2.84 -19.67 14.72
N GLU A 152 -1.97 -18.67 14.88
CA GLU A 152 -2.31 -17.37 15.49
C GLU A 152 -2.81 -16.36 14.46
N VAL A 153 -2.70 -16.69 13.16
CA VAL A 153 -3.21 -15.90 12.04
C VAL A 153 -4.66 -16.32 11.74
N LEU A 154 -5.60 -15.44 12.07
CA LEU A 154 -7.02 -15.70 11.90
C LEU A 154 -7.53 -15.19 10.55
N TRP A 155 -8.06 -16.09 9.72
CA TRP A 155 -8.65 -15.74 8.43
C TRP A 155 -10.10 -15.29 8.56
N GLY A 156 -10.45 -14.19 7.90
CA GLY A 156 -11.81 -13.65 7.93
C GLY A 156 -12.14 -12.92 9.22
N HIS A 157 -11.14 -12.40 9.92
CA HIS A 157 -11.35 -11.60 11.12
C HIS A 157 -10.92 -10.15 10.93
N ARG A 158 -11.55 -9.25 11.69
CA ARG A 158 -11.15 -7.85 11.82
C ARG A 158 -10.97 -7.48 13.28
N PHE A 159 -10.11 -6.50 13.54
CA PHE A 159 -9.95 -5.97 14.88
C PHE A 159 -11.14 -5.11 15.28
N SER A 160 -11.61 -5.28 16.52
CA SER A 160 -12.69 -4.46 17.07
C SER A 160 -12.25 -3.00 17.19
N PRO A 161 -13.13 -2.04 16.86
CA PRO A 161 -12.85 -0.63 17.09
C PRO A 161 -12.63 -0.39 18.59
N MET A 162 -11.63 0.41 18.93
CA MET A 162 -11.23 0.66 20.32
C MET A 162 -11.17 2.14 20.70
N MET A 163 -11.42 3.04 19.73
CA MET A 163 -11.41 4.48 19.96
C MET A 163 -12.85 4.96 20.05
N SER A 164 -13.15 5.68 21.12
CA SER A 164 -14.42 6.38 21.30
C SER A 164 -14.16 7.86 21.54
N LEU A 165 -15.03 8.72 21.02
CA LEU A 165 -14.95 10.16 21.25
C LEU A 165 -15.85 10.51 22.43
N ALA A 166 -15.25 10.87 23.57
CA ALA A 166 -15.98 11.27 24.77
C ALA A 166 -15.49 12.66 25.21
N GLU A 167 -16.43 13.60 25.39
CA GLU A 167 -16.15 14.94 25.93
C GLU A 167 -15.01 15.72 25.23
N GLY A 168 -14.81 15.49 23.93
CA GLY A 168 -13.77 16.18 23.14
C GLY A 168 -12.38 15.53 23.19
N PHE A 169 -12.23 14.41 23.91
CA PHE A 169 -11.01 13.59 23.94
C PHE A 169 -11.26 12.23 23.28
N PHE A 170 -10.21 11.68 22.65
CA PHE A 170 -10.22 10.30 22.19
C PHE A 170 -9.87 9.39 23.36
N ASP A 171 -10.84 8.62 23.82
CA ASP A 171 -10.64 7.58 24.82
C ASP A 171 -10.39 6.23 24.13
N VAL A 172 -9.43 5.49 24.67
CA VAL A 172 -8.91 4.26 24.07
C VAL A 172 -9.15 3.10 25.04
N ASP A 173 -10.08 2.22 24.71
CA ASP A 173 -10.35 1.02 25.51
C ASP A 173 -9.36 -0.09 25.17
N TYR A 174 -8.33 -0.25 26.00
CA TYR A 174 -7.33 -1.32 25.86
C TYR A 174 -7.90 -2.72 26.17
N GLY A 175 -9.08 -2.85 26.78
CA GLY A 175 -9.76 -4.14 26.94
C GLY A 175 -10.12 -4.78 25.60
N ALA A 176 -10.47 -3.97 24.61
CA ALA A 176 -10.77 -4.40 23.24
C ALA A 176 -9.51 -4.51 22.34
N PHE A 177 -8.30 -4.24 22.87
CA PHE A 177 -7.08 -4.19 22.07
C PHE A 177 -6.79 -5.51 21.34
N HIS A 178 -7.03 -6.65 21.99
CA HIS A 178 -6.84 -7.98 21.39
C HIS A 178 -8.12 -8.57 20.77
N HIS A 179 -9.27 -7.89 20.89
CA HIS A 179 -10.55 -8.45 20.47
C HIS A 179 -10.70 -8.40 18.94
N THR A 180 -11.02 -9.54 18.35
CA THR A 180 -11.30 -9.69 16.92
C THR A 180 -12.72 -10.23 16.71
N PHE A 181 -13.33 -9.88 15.59
CA PHE A 181 -14.66 -10.36 15.20
C PHE A 181 -14.64 -10.90 13.77
N GLU A 182 -15.50 -11.86 13.48
CA GLU A 182 -15.61 -12.51 12.17
C GLU A 182 -16.30 -11.61 11.15
N VAL A 183 -15.79 -11.64 9.92
CA VAL A 183 -16.28 -10.89 8.78
C VAL A 183 -16.27 -11.80 7.56
N ASP A 184 -17.35 -11.72 6.78
CA ASP A 184 -17.44 -12.46 5.52
C ASP A 184 -16.28 -12.07 4.59
N THR A 185 -15.39 -13.02 4.37
CA THR A 185 -14.15 -12.85 3.61
C THR A 185 -14.00 -14.08 2.72
N PRO A 186 -13.66 -13.89 1.43
CA PRO A 186 -13.46 -15.02 0.53
C PRO A 186 -12.35 -15.95 1.05
N THR A 187 -12.55 -17.26 0.87
CA THR A 187 -11.62 -18.31 1.32
C THR A 187 -10.54 -18.63 0.28
N CYS A 188 -10.63 -18.01 -0.91
CA CYS A 188 -9.68 -18.17 -2.01
C CYS A 188 -8.37 -17.43 -1.76
N SER A 189 -7.33 -17.78 -2.53
CA SER A 189 -6.05 -17.07 -2.45
C SER A 189 -6.13 -15.66 -3.01
N ALA A 190 -5.22 -14.78 -2.60
CA ALA A 190 -5.14 -13.41 -3.13
C ALA A 190 -4.98 -13.39 -4.66
N ARG A 191 -4.23 -14.36 -5.21
CA ARG A 191 -4.11 -14.57 -6.66
C ARG A 191 -5.44 -14.87 -7.34
N GLU A 192 -6.20 -15.82 -6.82
CA GLU A 192 -7.50 -16.19 -7.39
C GLU A 192 -8.50 -15.04 -7.32
N LEU A 193 -8.46 -14.29 -6.22
CA LEU A 193 -9.26 -13.10 -6.01
C LEU A 193 -8.92 -12.01 -7.04
N SER A 194 -7.64 -11.72 -7.23
CA SER A 194 -7.17 -10.75 -8.23
C SER A 194 -7.53 -11.18 -9.65
N LEU A 195 -7.40 -12.46 -9.98
CA LEU A 195 -7.79 -13.00 -11.27
C LEU A 195 -9.31 -12.89 -11.51
N ALA A 196 -10.12 -13.15 -10.49
CA ALA A 196 -11.57 -13.01 -10.55
C ALA A 196 -11.98 -11.54 -10.77
N ALA A 197 -11.35 -10.60 -10.05
CA ALA A 197 -11.56 -9.17 -10.24
C ALA A 197 -11.22 -8.73 -11.67
N ALA A 198 -10.04 -9.11 -12.18
CA ALA A 198 -9.60 -8.80 -13.54
C ALA A 198 -10.54 -9.36 -14.63
N ARG A 199 -11.10 -10.57 -14.41
CA ARG A 199 -12.11 -11.15 -15.32
C ARG A 199 -13.40 -10.34 -15.33
N LEU A 200 -13.83 -9.83 -14.18
CA LEU A 200 -15.05 -9.04 -14.06
C LEU A 200 -14.89 -7.66 -14.71
N GLU A 201 -13.73 -7.02 -14.54
CA GLU A 201 -13.39 -5.78 -15.25
C GLU A 201 -13.34 -5.96 -16.76
N ALA A 202 -12.68 -7.02 -17.24
CA ALA A 202 -12.69 -7.37 -18.66
C ALA A 202 -14.10 -7.63 -19.16
N HIS A 203 -14.96 -8.24 -18.32
CA HIS A 203 -16.35 -8.48 -18.67
C HIS A 203 -17.14 -7.19 -18.87
N LEU A 204 -16.98 -6.25 -17.95
CA LEU A 204 -17.60 -4.92 -18.03
C LEU A 204 -17.10 -4.14 -19.24
N TYR A 205 -15.81 -4.21 -19.56
CA TYR A 205 -15.23 -3.54 -20.72
C TYR A 205 -15.84 -4.02 -22.04
N TRP A 206 -15.93 -5.35 -22.28
CA TRP A 206 -16.55 -5.85 -23.52
C TRP A 206 -18.05 -5.54 -23.58
N SER A 207 -18.74 -5.57 -22.44
CA SER A 207 -20.18 -5.30 -22.36
C SER A 207 -20.51 -3.82 -22.63
N ILE A 208 -19.61 -2.91 -22.24
CA ILE A 208 -19.77 -1.47 -22.50
C ILE A 208 -19.43 -1.16 -23.97
N SER A 209 -18.34 -1.72 -24.51
CA SER A 209 -18.01 -1.57 -25.94
C SER A 209 -19.14 -2.07 -26.84
N SER A 210 -19.74 -3.23 -26.54
CA SER A 210 -20.83 -3.75 -27.36
C SER A 210 -22.09 -2.87 -27.35
N ARG A 211 -22.38 -2.17 -26.24
CA ARG A 211 -23.51 -1.23 -26.15
C ARG A 211 -23.26 0.08 -26.92
N LEU A 212 -22.02 0.56 -26.93
CA LEU A 212 -21.66 1.77 -27.68
C LEU A 212 -21.67 1.53 -29.20
N ASP A 213 -21.40 0.31 -29.64
CA ASP A 213 -21.54 -0.09 -31.05
C ASP A 213 -23.02 -0.20 -31.47
N GLU A 214 -23.93 -0.60 -30.56
CA GLU A 214 -25.37 -0.68 -30.83
C GLU A 214 -26.04 0.70 -30.98
N GLU A 215 -25.62 1.73 -30.24
CA GLU A 215 -26.19 3.08 -30.36
C GLU A 215 -25.77 3.83 -31.64
N LYS A 216 -24.82 3.30 -32.43
CA LYS A 216 -24.24 4.00 -33.59
C LYS A 216 -24.82 3.58 -34.95
N TRP A 217 -25.87 2.77 -34.99
CA TRP A 217 -26.51 2.36 -36.25
C TRP A 217 -28.01 2.65 -36.31
N GLU A 218 -28.37 3.92 -36.53
CA GLU A 218 -29.58 4.28 -37.28
C GLU A 218 -29.15 4.85 -38.64
N GLY A 219 -28.79 3.96 -39.56
CA GLY A 219 -28.54 4.32 -40.97
C GLY A 219 -29.86 4.49 -41.73
N PRO A 220 -29.98 5.48 -42.65
CA PRO A 220 -31.22 5.73 -43.39
C PRO A 220 -31.53 4.61 -44.38
N ILE A 221 -32.78 4.15 -44.37
CA ILE A 221 -33.34 3.19 -45.33
C ILE A 221 -33.38 3.85 -46.72
N MET A 222 -32.53 3.41 -47.65
CA MET A 222 -32.67 3.73 -49.07
C MET A 222 -33.31 2.56 -49.82
N THR A 223 -34.52 2.78 -50.29
CA THR A 223 -35.29 1.93 -51.20
C THR A 223 -34.57 1.74 -52.55
N GLU A 224 -34.37 0.49 -52.94
CA GLU A 224 -34.01 0.10 -54.32
C GLU A 224 -35.11 0.51 -55.31
N GLN A 225 -34.74 1.25 -56.35
CA GLN A 225 -35.47 1.24 -57.62
C GLN A 225 -34.52 0.97 -58.79
N SER A 226 -34.80 -0.16 -59.43
CA SER A 226 -34.23 -0.69 -60.67
C SER A 226 -34.61 0.13 -61.91
N LYS A 227 -33.65 0.41 -62.82
CA LYS A 227 -33.81 0.23 -64.29
C LYS A 227 -32.51 0.44 -65.08
N ASN A 228 -32.15 -0.55 -65.91
CA ASN A 228 -31.15 -0.53 -66.99
C ASN A 228 -31.78 0.00 -68.33
N PRO A 229 -31.12 -0.08 -69.51
CA PRO A 229 -29.99 0.72 -70.05
C PRO A 229 -30.28 1.24 -71.51
N ALA A 230 -29.29 1.84 -72.20
CA ALA A 230 -29.16 2.18 -73.66
C ALA A 230 -28.78 3.67 -73.87
N ASP A 231 -27.93 4.17 -74.78
CA ASP A 231 -27.13 3.65 -75.92
C ASP A 231 -26.03 4.70 -76.29
N SER A 232 -24.97 4.25 -77.00
CA SER A 232 -24.00 4.89 -77.97
C SER A 232 -23.89 6.43 -78.10
N GLU A 233 -22.75 7.11 -78.39
CA GLU A 233 -21.68 6.84 -79.37
C GLU A 233 -20.55 7.94 -79.31
N SER A 234 -19.27 7.51 -79.32
CA SER A 234 -18.04 7.99 -80.04
C SER A 234 -17.50 9.45 -80.18
N VAL A 235 -16.14 9.52 -80.20
CA VAL A 235 -15.18 10.49 -80.85
C VAL A 235 -14.84 11.79 -80.06
N SER A 236 -13.61 12.32 -79.87
CA SER A 236 -12.18 12.08 -80.20
C SER A 236 -11.30 13.09 -79.41
N GLY A 237 -9.99 12.85 -79.23
CA GLY A 237 -9.00 13.94 -79.06
C GLY A 237 -7.82 13.58 -78.14
N LYS A 238 -6.59 13.84 -78.60
CA LYS A 238 -5.29 13.49 -78.01
C LYS A 238 -4.72 14.59 -77.08
N ASP A 239 -3.56 14.25 -76.50
CA ASP A 239 -2.51 15.07 -75.86
C ASP A 239 -2.68 15.18 -74.34
N GLY A 240 -1.75 14.80 -73.44
CA GLY A 240 -0.32 14.59 -73.54
C GLY A 240 0.37 15.57 -72.58
N ASP A 241 0.59 15.19 -71.31
CA ASP A 241 1.74 15.61 -70.49
C ASP A 241 1.71 14.92 -69.12
N GLY A 242 2.85 14.44 -68.63
CA GLY A 242 3.10 14.26 -67.19
C GLY A 242 3.84 15.49 -66.66
N PRO A 243 4.56 15.43 -65.51
CA PRO A 243 4.33 14.71 -64.25
C PRO A 243 3.88 15.73 -63.17
N THR A 244 3.86 15.48 -61.86
CA THR A 244 4.99 15.82 -60.97
C THR A 244 4.59 15.53 -59.52
N PHE A 245 5.43 14.74 -58.86
CA PHE A 245 5.52 14.57 -57.41
C PHE A 245 6.27 15.78 -56.85
N ILE A 246 5.76 16.47 -55.81
CA ILE A 246 6.59 17.36 -54.98
C ILE A 246 6.42 17.00 -53.51
N VAL A 247 7.56 16.64 -52.92
CA VAL A 247 7.85 16.54 -51.50
C VAL A 247 8.43 17.87 -51.04
N GLY A 248 8.06 18.28 -49.82
CA GLY A 248 8.94 19.06 -48.93
C GLY A 248 8.51 20.49 -48.66
N GLY A 249 8.60 20.89 -47.38
CA GLY A 249 8.64 22.31 -47.03
C GLY A 249 8.18 22.63 -45.62
N VAL A 250 9.10 22.50 -44.68
CA VAL A 250 9.07 23.01 -43.29
C VAL A 250 9.26 24.53 -43.30
N THR A 251 8.59 25.27 -42.42
CA THR A 251 9.20 26.26 -41.47
C THR A 251 8.18 26.98 -40.57
N GLU A 252 8.55 27.03 -39.28
CA GLU A 252 8.52 28.15 -38.30
C GLU A 252 7.21 28.92 -38.03
N THR A 253 6.66 28.95 -36.81
CA THR A 253 7.10 29.57 -35.53
C THR A 253 6.14 30.71 -35.21
N GLN A 254 5.36 30.63 -34.14
CA GLN A 254 5.34 31.68 -33.11
C GLN A 254 4.55 31.28 -31.86
N GLU A 255 5.20 31.55 -30.73
CA GLU A 255 4.74 31.43 -29.36
C GLU A 255 3.61 32.42 -28.99
N GLN A 256 2.88 31.99 -27.94
CA GLN A 256 2.12 32.66 -26.87
C GLN A 256 1.91 34.20 -26.88
N PRO A 257 0.93 34.66 -26.08
CA PRO A 257 1.39 35.22 -24.81
C PRO A 257 0.58 34.78 -23.58
N VAL A 258 1.36 34.63 -22.51
CA VAL A 258 0.99 34.64 -21.10
C VAL A 258 0.55 36.05 -20.68
N VAL A 259 -0.42 36.14 -19.78
CA VAL A 259 -0.70 37.36 -18.99
C VAL A 259 -0.40 37.04 -17.53
N GLY A 260 0.74 37.55 -17.04
CA GLY A 260 0.89 38.01 -15.66
C GLY A 260 0.47 39.49 -15.58
N GLU A 261 0.39 40.18 -14.45
CA GLU A 261 1.02 39.95 -13.14
C GLU A 261 0.59 41.11 -12.20
N GLN A 262 0.97 41.00 -10.92
CA GLN A 262 1.37 42.05 -9.96
C GLN A 262 0.34 42.53 -8.92
N ASN A 263 0.71 42.89 -7.68
CA ASN A 263 1.87 42.68 -6.79
C ASN A 263 1.45 43.31 -5.45
N GLY A 264 2.09 42.93 -4.33
CA GLY A 264 1.94 43.68 -3.08
C GLY A 264 2.68 43.06 -1.89
N SER A 265 3.99 43.27 -1.83
CA SER A 265 4.82 43.08 -0.64
C SER A 265 4.87 44.35 0.21
N VAL A 266 4.92 44.21 1.54
CA VAL A 266 5.47 45.21 2.47
C VAL A 266 6.22 44.48 3.59
N THR A 267 7.36 45.07 3.94
CA THR A 267 8.48 44.66 4.80
C THR A 267 8.27 44.89 6.31
N THR A 268 8.95 44.04 7.10
CA THR A 268 9.53 44.19 8.48
C THR A 268 9.10 45.32 9.41
N ASP A 269 8.85 44.97 10.67
CA ASP A 269 9.44 45.68 11.81
C ASP A 269 9.70 44.77 13.03
N GLN A 270 10.81 45.03 13.72
CA GLN A 270 11.21 44.44 15.01
C GLN A 270 10.65 45.29 16.15
N SER A 271 10.27 44.68 17.28
CA SER A 271 10.42 45.32 18.60
C SER A 271 10.39 44.31 19.73
N GLU A 272 11.46 44.37 20.53
CA GLU A 272 11.55 43.89 21.91
C GLU A 272 10.62 44.73 22.82
N THR A 273 10.06 44.12 23.86
CA THR A 273 9.93 44.78 25.19
C THR A 273 9.65 43.77 26.29
N GLU A 274 10.27 44.05 27.42
CA GLU A 274 10.30 43.34 28.70
C GLU A 274 8.93 43.23 29.39
N ALA A 275 8.71 42.11 30.07
CA ALA A 275 8.17 42.01 31.44
C ALA A 275 8.31 40.58 31.97
#